data_AF-A0A810DZ44-F1
#
_entry.id   AF-A0A810DZ44-F1
#
_cell.length_a   1.000
_cell.length_b   1.000
_cell.length_c   1.000
_cell.angle_alpha   90.00
_cell.angle_beta   90.00
_cell.angle_gamma   90.00
#
_symmetry.space_group_name_H-M   'P 1'
#
loop_
_entity.id
_entity.type
_entity.pdbx_description
1 polymer ?
#
loop_
_entity_poly.entity_id
_entity_poly.type
_entity_poly.pdbx_seq_one_letter_code
_entity_poly.pdbx_strand_id
1 'polypeptide(L)'
;MYAADAYLYNFEEPEMAITCLKTIDVRQIYERGMKMVGQCLEESKQLYKEIVANKLGVPVDAYNMTIDESLPVFLRKYGIIFDAHNTMASIDYPLAVDDMRLQGVFYMKQYLERLKLETEFCAMFDQRELLNLLAYYGRECRFNYRIELFNIYEVVLNHAIFSVLSGGDAYQIRISESQYQRLEQQFMSLTEPQIRSVISGAMGKLQQELPIHTRLKEYMDGCMEDIVQRVTNAAKHGSLRAVIITEREAGVKSIVLFFNEEDRMSDVELRRRLDEIMACERKEDKVKLILSSFHSFHDFLDMLESDCLYGDEHDALFHASGDMELAILAKIVFYEELRSESLDLPSILLLENEHRVEWQMQFVQSLKGKSRERLQAVEKYMDEMDYEQMKFY
;
A
#
# COMPACT_ATOMS: atom_id res chain seq x y z
N MET A 1 7.38 35.54 9.58
CA MET A 1 7.80 34.75 10.75
C MET A 1 8.66 33.58 10.28
N TYR A 2 8.09 32.59 9.58
CA TYR A 2 8.82 31.44 9.01
C TYR A 2 10.18 31.74 8.35
N ALA A 3 10.27 32.72 7.44
CA ALA A 3 11.54 33.07 6.81
C ALA A 3 12.58 33.62 7.84
N ALA A 4 12.15 34.45 8.79
CA ALA A 4 13.05 34.93 9.84
C ALA A 4 13.48 33.78 10.75
N ASP A 5 12.57 32.87 11.08
CA ASP A 5 12.87 31.67 11.89
C ASP A 5 13.90 30.77 11.17
N ALA A 6 13.77 30.61 9.85
CA ALA A 6 14.74 29.88 9.03
C ALA A 6 16.18 30.40 9.17
N TYR A 7 16.34 31.73 9.27
CA TYR A 7 17.66 32.35 9.48
C TYR A 7 18.16 32.16 10.91
N LEU A 8 17.26 32.25 11.89
CA LEU A 8 17.61 32.14 13.31
C LEU A 8 17.89 30.70 13.73
N TYR A 9 17.23 29.70 13.14
CA TYR A 9 17.50 28.28 13.37
C TYR A 9 18.85 27.82 12.81
N ASN A 10 19.51 28.63 11.98
CA ASN A 10 20.84 28.32 11.47
C ASN A 10 21.96 28.56 12.50
N PHE A 11 21.65 29.13 13.67
CA PHE A 11 22.63 29.31 14.74
C PHE A 11 22.69 28.05 15.61
N GLU A 12 23.90 27.56 15.88
CA GLU A 12 24.13 26.36 16.70
C GLU A 12 23.71 26.56 18.17
N GLU A 13 23.83 27.79 18.68
CA GLU A 13 23.49 28.14 20.06
C GLU A 13 22.33 29.15 20.11
N PRO A 14 21.28 28.90 20.94
CA PRO A 14 20.16 29.82 21.11
C PRO A 14 20.57 31.25 21.51
N GLU A 15 21.65 31.38 22.27
CA GLU A 15 22.22 32.66 22.72
C GLU A 15 22.68 33.54 21.56
N MET A 16 23.18 32.93 20.47
CA MET A 16 23.56 33.66 19.26
C MET A 16 22.34 34.16 18.50
N ALA A 17 21.27 33.38 18.42
CA ALA A 17 20.01 33.80 17.80
C ALA A 17 19.39 34.99 18.58
N ILE A 18 19.42 34.95 19.91
CA ILE A 18 18.97 36.05 20.77
C ILE A 18 19.84 37.30 20.57
N THR A 19 21.16 37.14 20.45
CA THR A 19 22.08 38.26 20.20
C THR A 19 21.82 38.87 18.82
N CYS A 20 21.58 38.04 17.80
CA CYS A 20 21.20 38.47 16.45
C CYS A 20 19.91 39.32 16.47
N LEU A 21 18.86 38.85 17.16
CA LEU A 21 17.60 39.58 17.32
C LEU A 21 17.76 40.94 18.02
N LYS A 22 18.74 41.07 18.92
CA LYS A 22 19.01 42.32 19.65
C LYS A 22 19.89 43.31 18.88
N THR A 23 20.65 42.84 17.89
CA THR A 23 21.72 43.63 17.24
C THR A 23 21.44 43.92 15.77
N ILE A 24 20.66 43.08 15.09
CA ILE A 24 20.36 43.21 13.66
C ILE A 24 18.91 43.66 13.48
N ASP A 25 18.69 44.56 12.52
CA ASP A 25 17.35 45.00 12.15
C ASP A 25 16.49 43.81 11.65
N VAL A 26 15.25 43.73 12.14
CA VAL A 26 14.34 42.63 11.85
C VAL A 26 14.07 42.48 10.34
N ARG A 27 14.10 43.56 9.55
CA ARG A 27 13.96 43.47 8.09
C ARG A 27 15.15 42.76 7.46
N GLN A 28 16.37 43.02 7.94
CA GLN A 28 17.56 42.33 7.45
C GLN A 28 17.55 40.83 7.81
N ILE A 29 17.09 40.49 9.02
CA ILE A 29 16.88 39.09 9.45
C ILE A 29 15.89 38.41 8.50
N TYR A 30 14.76 39.06 8.21
CA TYR A 30 13.75 38.54 7.30
C TYR A 30 14.27 38.39 5.86
N GLU A 31 15.02 39.37 5.32
CA GLU A 31 15.61 39.30 3.98
C GLU A 31 16.64 38.16 3.86
N ARG A 32 17.49 37.95 4.88
CA ARG A 32 18.43 36.82 4.93
C ARG A 32 17.68 35.49 4.97
N GLY A 33 16.64 35.44 5.78
CA GLY A 33 15.70 34.33 5.84
C GLY A 33 15.07 33.96 4.50
N MET A 34 14.55 34.95 3.77
CA MET A 34 13.97 34.73 2.45
C MET A 34 14.98 34.15 1.46
N LYS A 35 16.25 34.60 1.52
CA LYS A 35 17.32 34.03 0.67
C LYS A 35 17.56 32.56 0.99
N MET A 36 17.56 32.17 2.27
CA MET A 36 17.71 30.77 2.68
C MET A 36 16.55 29.90 2.21
N VAL A 37 15.31 30.37 2.41
CA VAL A 37 14.12 29.66 1.94
C VAL A 37 14.14 29.52 0.41
N GLY A 38 14.55 30.56 -0.31
CA GLY A 38 14.71 30.53 -1.76
C GLY A 38 15.79 29.55 -2.23
N GLN A 39 16.95 29.53 -1.58
CA GLN A 39 18.01 28.58 -1.88
C GLN A 39 17.56 27.14 -1.62
N CYS A 40 16.90 26.88 -0.49
CA CYS A 40 16.34 25.58 -0.15
C CYS A 40 15.34 25.09 -1.23
N LEU A 41 14.51 25.99 -1.76
CA LEU A 41 13.58 25.66 -2.84
C LEU A 41 14.31 25.26 -4.14
N GLU A 42 15.38 25.97 -4.51
CA GLU A 42 16.17 25.62 -5.70
C GLU A 42 16.90 24.28 -5.52
N GLU A 43 17.42 24.00 -4.32
CA GLU A 43 17.98 22.69 -3.97
C GLU A 43 16.92 21.58 -4.05
N SER A 44 15.70 21.81 -3.53
CA SER A 44 14.57 20.88 -3.67
C SER A 44 14.21 20.62 -5.14
N LYS A 45 14.21 21.64 -6.00
CA LYS A 45 13.97 21.47 -7.44
C LYS A 45 15.04 20.60 -8.10
N GLN A 46 16.29 20.75 -7.69
CA GLN A 46 17.38 19.93 -8.23
C GLN A 46 17.27 18.47 -7.77
N LEU A 47 16.99 18.24 -6.48
CA LEU A 47 16.71 16.90 -5.94
C LEU A 47 15.53 16.23 -6.65
N TYR A 48 14.45 16.98 -6.90
CA TYR A 48 13.29 16.46 -7.62
C TYR A 48 13.64 15.94 -9.01
N LYS A 49 14.49 16.65 -9.78
CA LYS A 49 14.93 16.19 -11.10
C LYS A 49 15.71 14.87 -11.00
N GLU A 50 16.52 14.71 -9.96
CA GLU A 50 17.27 13.47 -9.73
C GLU A 50 16.34 12.31 -9.38
N ILE A 51 15.31 12.56 -8.57
CA ILE A 51 14.30 11.54 -8.21
C ILE A 51 13.52 11.09 -9.45
N VAL A 52 13.04 12.02 -10.27
CA VAL A 52 12.32 11.68 -11.52
C VAL A 52 13.20 10.84 -12.45
N ALA A 53 14.49 11.17 -12.56
CA ALA A 53 15.41 10.43 -13.43
C ALA A 53 15.72 9.01 -12.94
N ASN A 54 15.61 8.75 -11.64
CA ASN A 54 15.93 7.46 -11.00
C ASN A 54 14.70 6.78 -10.40
N LYS A 55 13.50 7.18 -10.82
CA LYS A 55 12.22 6.70 -10.31
C LYS A 55 12.08 5.18 -10.50
N LEU A 56 11.54 4.49 -9.49
CA LEU A 56 11.26 3.05 -9.58
C LEU A 56 10.15 2.75 -10.59
N GLY A 57 10.31 1.67 -11.36
CA GLY A 57 9.30 1.17 -12.29
C GLY A 57 8.23 0.29 -11.63
N VAL A 58 7.59 0.76 -10.56
CA VAL A 58 6.62 -0.03 -9.77
C VAL A 58 5.19 0.51 -9.89
N PRO A 59 4.16 -0.35 -9.86
CA PRO A 59 2.76 0.08 -9.95
C PRO A 59 2.19 0.43 -8.57
N VAL A 60 2.83 1.34 -7.83
CA VAL A 60 2.33 1.83 -6.53
C VAL A 60 1.91 3.29 -6.70
N ASP A 61 0.60 3.54 -6.64
CA ASP A 61 -0.02 4.82 -6.98
C ASP A 61 0.46 5.92 -6.04
N ALA A 62 0.51 5.68 -4.73
CA ALA A 62 1.01 6.65 -3.77
C ALA A 62 2.42 7.17 -4.14
N TYR A 63 3.35 6.27 -4.48
CA TYR A 63 4.71 6.61 -4.89
C TYR A 63 4.71 7.39 -6.21
N ASN A 64 3.97 6.89 -7.21
CA ASN A 64 3.94 7.49 -8.55
C ASN A 64 3.27 8.86 -8.56
N MET A 65 2.07 8.99 -7.99
CA MET A 65 1.31 10.23 -7.91
C MET A 65 2.03 11.29 -7.09
N THR A 66 2.72 10.89 -6.01
CA THR A 66 3.55 11.83 -5.24
C THR A 66 4.62 12.47 -6.12
N ILE A 67 5.34 11.67 -6.93
CA ILE A 67 6.42 12.15 -7.80
C ILE A 67 5.89 12.90 -9.03
N ASP A 68 4.84 12.40 -9.66
CA ASP A 68 4.37 12.91 -10.96
C ASP A 68 3.39 14.08 -10.82
N GLU A 69 2.67 14.16 -9.70
CA GLU A 69 1.60 15.15 -9.49
C GLU A 69 1.87 16.06 -8.28
N SER A 70 1.95 15.50 -7.08
CA SER A 70 1.98 16.28 -5.82
C SER A 70 3.23 17.15 -5.69
N LEU A 71 4.42 16.57 -5.93
CA LEU A 71 5.69 17.29 -5.85
C LEU A 71 5.79 18.42 -6.90
N PRO A 72 5.43 18.22 -8.19
CA PRO A 72 5.36 19.30 -9.15
C PRO A 72 4.40 20.43 -8.77
N VAL A 73 3.24 20.11 -8.19
CA VAL A 73 2.28 21.12 -7.73
C VAL A 73 2.90 21.97 -6.63
N PHE A 74 3.56 21.35 -5.65
CA PHE A 74 4.30 22.06 -4.61
C PHE A 74 5.36 23.00 -5.21
N LEU A 75 6.27 22.47 -6.03
CA LEU A 75 7.41 23.23 -6.56
C LEU A 75 6.99 24.41 -7.45
N ARG A 76 5.82 24.33 -8.10
CA ARG A 76 5.26 25.43 -8.92
C ARG A 76 4.51 26.47 -8.09
N LYS A 77 3.74 26.06 -7.08
CA LYS A 77 2.82 26.94 -6.34
C LYS A 77 3.42 27.52 -5.06
N TYR A 78 4.55 26.99 -4.59
CA TYR A 78 5.12 27.37 -3.30
C TYR A 78 5.47 28.87 -3.24
N GLY A 79 4.83 29.58 -2.32
CA GLY A 79 4.97 31.01 -2.14
C GLY A 79 5.94 31.38 -1.02
N ILE A 80 7.18 31.75 -1.39
CA ILE A 80 8.24 32.12 -0.42
C ILE A 80 7.86 33.34 0.45
N ILE A 81 7.02 34.25 -0.06
CA ILE A 81 6.77 35.55 0.58
C ILE A 81 5.55 35.51 1.52
N PHE A 82 4.43 34.97 1.05
CA PHE A 82 3.13 35.07 1.74
C PHE A 82 2.64 33.76 2.36
N ASP A 83 3.25 32.61 2.05
CA ASP A 83 2.77 31.30 2.54
C ASP A 83 3.88 30.24 2.70
N ALA A 84 5.08 30.66 3.10
CA ALA A 84 6.26 29.78 3.14
C ALA A 84 6.19 28.62 4.15
N HIS A 85 5.27 28.68 5.12
CA HIS A 85 5.07 27.61 6.09
C HIS A 85 4.14 26.51 5.59
N ASN A 86 3.36 26.78 4.53
CA ASN A 86 2.34 25.87 4.06
C ASN A 86 2.93 24.78 3.16
N THR A 87 2.80 23.55 3.63
CA THR A 87 3.11 22.32 2.90
C THR A 87 1.87 21.90 2.11
N MET A 88 1.48 22.71 1.14
CA MET A 88 0.21 22.61 0.41
C MET A 88 0.15 21.44 -0.60
N ALA A 89 0.84 20.35 -0.31
CA ALA A 89 0.93 19.14 -1.11
C ALA A 89 0.23 17.99 -0.38
N SER A 90 -0.76 17.37 -1.03
CA SER A 90 -1.26 16.06 -0.62
C SER A 90 -0.20 15.03 -0.96
N ILE A 91 0.65 14.71 0.01
CA ILE A 91 1.71 13.70 -0.13
C ILE A 91 1.17 12.41 0.44
N ASP A 92 0.87 11.47 -0.44
CA ASP A 92 0.22 10.21 -0.05
C ASP A 92 1.24 9.10 0.23
N TYR A 93 2.46 9.19 -0.33
CA TYR A 93 3.51 8.20 -0.08
C TYR A 93 4.19 8.43 1.29
N PRO A 94 4.03 7.50 2.25
CA PRO A 94 4.68 7.63 3.55
C PRO A 94 6.17 7.30 3.44
N LEU A 95 7.01 8.02 4.19
CA LEU A 95 8.44 7.70 4.36
C LEU A 95 8.64 6.74 5.54
N ALA A 96 9.67 5.91 5.48
CA ALA A 96 10.05 5.02 6.57
C ALA A 96 10.45 5.80 7.83
N VAL A 97 11.13 6.93 7.62
CA VAL A 97 11.45 7.89 8.68
C VAL A 97 10.89 9.24 8.25
N ASP A 98 9.88 9.76 8.94
CA ASP A 98 9.34 11.11 8.70
C ASP A 98 9.58 12.05 9.90
N ASP A 99 9.86 13.33 9.63
CA ASP A 99 10.00 14.37 10.67
C ASP A 99 8.96 15.47 10.45
N MET A 100 7.75 15.20 10.92
CA MET A 100 6.61 16.11 10.83
C MET A 100 6.76 17.37 11.70
N ARG A 101 7.87 17.56 12.41
CA ARG A 101 8.18 18.82 13.13
C ARG A 101 8.64 19.91 12.16
N LEU A 102 9.18 19.53 11.00
CA LEU A 102 9.53 20.47 9.94
C LEU A 102 8.29 20.97 9.21
N GLN A 103 8.41 22.13 8.57
CA GLN A 103 7.31 22.76 7.82
C GLN A 103 7.83 23.39 6.53
N GLY A 104 6.94 23.63 5.57
CA GLY A 104 7.23 24.35 4.33
C GLY A 104 8.35 23.70 3.51
N VAL A 105 9.21 24.52 2.89
CA VAL A 105 10.28 24.02 2.02
C VAL A 105 11.32 23.15 2.74
N PHE A 106 11.57 23.36 4.04
CA PHE A 106 12.54 22.52 4.78
C PHE A 106 12.03 21.10 4.97
N TYR A 107 10.74 20.95 5.27
CA TYR A 107 10.09 19.64 5.27
C TYR A 107 10.20 19.00 3.89
N MET A 108 9.82 19.73 2.83
CA MET A 108 9.84 19.20 1.47
C MET A 108 11.24 18.80 0.99
N LYS A 109 12.27 19.57 1.35
CA LYS A 109 13.66 19.20 1.06
C LYS A 109 14.02 17.89 1.76
N GLN A 110 13.76 17.77 3.06
CA GLN A 110 14.06 16.55 3.80
C GLN A 110 13.28 15.35 3.25
N TYR A 111 12.00 15.55 2.92
CA TYR A 111 11.15 14.55 2.30
C TYR A 111 11.78 14.01 1.00
N LEU A 112 12.19 14.91 0.09
CA LEU A 112 12.86 14.55 -1.15
C LEU A 112 14.20 13.83 -0.90
N GLU A 113 15.00 14.29 0.06
CA GLU A 113 16.25 13.64 0.41
C GLU A 113 16.05 12.21 0.89
N ARG A 114 15.03 11.96 1.71
CA ARG A 114 14.70 10.62 2.22
C ARG A 114 14.08 9.74 1.14
N LEU A 115 13.14 10.26 0.36
CA LEU A 115 12.57 9.55 -0.80
C LEU A 115 13.66 9.10 -1.79
N LYS A 116 14.68 9.94 -1.99
CA LYS A 116 15.85 9.60 -2.81
C LYS A 116 16.64 8.43 -2.22
N LEU A 117 16.92 8.44 -0.91
CA LEU A 117 17.63 7.36 -0.23
C LEU A 117 16.88 6.03 -0.33
N GLU A 118 15.56 6.08 -0.10
CA GLU A 118 14.68 4.92 -0.22
C GLU A 118 14.67 4.36 -1.65
N THR A 119 14.48 5.24 -2.64
CA THR A 119 14.49 4.89 -4.06
C THR A 119 15.83 4.29 -4.48
N GLU A 120 16.94 4.89 -4.05
CA GLU A 120 18.29 4.40 -4.33
C GLU A 120 18.50 2.98 -3.80
N PHE A 121 18.10 2.72 -2.56
CA PHE A 121 18.20 1.38 -1.96
C PHE A 121 17.36 0.35 -2.71
N CYS A 122 16.09 0.66 -3.00
CA CYS A 122 15.21 -0.26 -3.74
C CYS A 122 15.73 -0.55 -5.15
N ALA A 123 16.37 0.42 -5.80
CA ALA A 123 16.94 0.26 -7.14
C ALA A 123 18.17 -0.67 -7.21
N MET A 124 18.72 -1.11 -6.07
CA MET A 124 19.83 -2.08 -6.03
C MET A 124 19.37 -3.51 -6.29
N PHE A 125 18.06 -3.78 -6.19
CA PHE A 125 17.49 -5.12 -6.32
C PHE A 125 16.93 -5.34 -7.73
N ASP A 126 16.85 -6.61 -8.14
CA ASP A 126 16.28 -6.97 -9.43
C ASP A 126 14.82 -6.52 -9.55
N GLN A 127 14.49 -5.87 -10.67
CA GLN A 127 13.18 -5.29 -10.91
C GLN A 127 12.05 -6.33 -10.85
N ARG A 128 12.30 -7.56 -11.32
CA ARG A 128 11.30 -8.62 -11.29
C ARG A 128 11.12 -9.16 -9.87
N GLU A 129 12.18 -9.29 -9.10
CA GLU A 129 12.09 -9.65 -7.68
C GLU A 129 11.31 -8.59 -6.89
N LEU A 130 11.55 -7.31 -7.14
CA LEU A 130 10.84 -6.20 -6.50
C LEU A 130 9.34 -6.24 -6.80
N LEU A 131 8.96 -6.38 -8.08
CA LEU A 131 7.55 -6.47 -8.48
C LEU A 131 6.85 -7.69 -7.87
N ASN A 132 7.52 -8.84 -7.87
CA ASN A 132 7.00 -10.05 -7.25
C ASN A 132 6.80 -9.86 -5.74
N LEU A 133 7.76 -9.25 -5.04
CA LEU A 133 7.67 -8.98 -3.61
C LEU A 133 6.45 -8.12 -3.28
N LEU A 134 6.20 -7.05 -4.04
CA LEU A 134 5.04 -6.18 -3.84
C LEU A 134 3.71 -6.91 -4.10
N ALA A 135 3.65 -7.74 -5.14
CA ALA A 135 2.47 -8.57 -5.43
C ALA A 135 2.20 -9.57 -4.29
N TYR A 136 3.24 -10.27 -3.82
CA TYR A 136 3.10 -11.18 -2.69
C TYR A 136 2.74 -10.45 -1.39
N TYR A 137 3.23 -9.22 -1.20
CA TYR A 137 2.87 -8.39 -0.05
C TYR A 137 1.36 -8.11 -0.03
N GLY A 138 0.81 -7.63 -1.14
CA GLY A 138 -0.64 -7.41 -1.27
C GLY A 138 -1.44 -8.69 -1.07
N ARG A 139 -0.94 -9.83 -1.55
CA ARG A 139 -1.60 -11.13 -1.36
C ARG A 139 -1.63 -11.56 0.11
N GLU A 140 -0.47 -11.54 0.78
CA GLU A 140 -0.36 -11.99 2.17
C GLU A 140 -1.13 -11.07 3.13
N CYS A 141 -1.11 -9.77 2.88
CA CYS A 141 -1.90 -8.80 3.65
C CYS A 141 -3.33 -8.60 3.13
N ARG A 142 -3.75 -9.40 2.13
CA ARG A 142 -5.10 -9.42 1.55
C ARG A 142 -5.64 -8.05 1.09
N PHE A 143 -4.79 -7.22 0.48
CA PHE A 143 -5.18 -5.93 -0.09
C PHE A 143 -4.62 -5.72 -1.52
N ASN A 144 -5.10 -4.68 -2.20
CA ASN A 144 -4.52 -4.25 -3.48
C ASN A 144 -3.33 -3.29 -3.26
N TYR A 145 -2.11 -3.81 -3.29
CA TYR A 145 -0.91 -2.99 -3.01
C TYR A 145 -0.73 -1.79 -3.95
N ARG A 146 -1.40 -1.76 -5.10
CA ARG A 146 -1.25 -0.65 -6.05
C ARG A 146 -1.85 0.65 -5.52
N ILE A 147 -2.94 0.56 -4.77
CA ILE A 147 -3.67 1.73 -4.23
C ILE A 147 -3.36 1.99 -2.75
N GLU A 148 -2.65 1.08 -2.09
CA GLU A 148 -2.38 1.20 -0.66
C GLU A 148 -1.26 2.18 -0.33
N LEU A 149 -1.43 2.86 0.80
CA LEU A 149 -0.44 3.80 1.34
C LEU A 149 0.55 3.06 2.24
N PHE A 150 1.63 2.56 1.65
CA PHE A 150 2.75 1.96 2.38
C PHE A 150 4.09 2.37 1.79
N ASN A 151 5.15 2.20 2.58
CA ASN A 151 6.50 2.50 2.16
C ASN A 151 7.15 1.27 1.49
N ILE A 152 7.53 1.41 0.21
CA ILE A 152 8.15 0.31 -0.55
C ILE A 152 9.51 -0.07 0.05
N TYR A 153 10.28 0.92 0.49
CA TYR A 153 11.61 0.71 1.07
C TYR A 153 11.56 -0.12 2.35
N GLU A 154 10.59 0.09 3.24
CA GLU A 154 10.43 -0.74 4.44
C GLU A 154 10.23 -2.22 4.09
N VAL A 155 9.37 -2.52 3.11
CA VAL A 155 9.11 -3.89 2.67
C VAL A 155 10.39 -4.53 2.12
N VAL A 156 11.12 -3.80 1.26
CA VAL A 156 12.36 -4.27 0.64
C VAL A 156 13.48 -4.44 1.68
N LEU A 157 13.65 -3.48 2.59
CA LEU A 157 14.67 -3.53 3.65
C LEU A 157 14.45 -4.72 4.58
N ASN A 158 13.21 -4.92 5.05
CA ASN A 158 12.86 -6.05 5.90
C ASN A 158 13.20 -7.37 5.21
N HIS A 159 12.87 -7.49 3.93
CA HIS A 159 13.16 -8.68 3.14
C HIS A 159 14.65 -8.91 2.88
N ALA A 160 15.42 -7.87 2.63
CA ALA A 160 16.88 -7.99 2.52
C ALA A 160 17.48 -8.51 3.83
N ILE A 161 16.99 -8.02 4.97
CA ILE A 161 17.41 -8.49 6.30
C ILE A 161 17.04 -9.97 6.50
N PHE A 162 15.79 -10.36 6.22
CA PHE A 162 15.35 -11.75 6.36
C PHE A 162 16.08 -12.70 5.42
N SER A 163 16.39 -12.25 4.20
CA SER A 163 17.16 -13.01 3.23
C SER A 163 18.53 -13.34 3.82
N VAL A 164 19.27 -12.32 4.28
CA VAL A 164 20.56 -12.49 4.94
C VAL A 164 20.48 -13.40 6.16
N LEU A 165 19.46 -13.24 7.01
CA LEU A 165 19.27 -14.07 8.21
C LEU A 165 19.00 -15.54 7.89
N SER A 166 18.33 -15.81 6.77
CA SER A 166 18.04 -17.17 6.31
C SER A 166 19.20 -17.82 5.52
N GLY A 167 20.33 -17.12 5.39
CA GLY A 167 21.53 -17.55 4.67
C GLY A 167 21.58 -17.14 3.19
N GLY A 168 20.70 -16.23 2.77
CA GLY A 168 20.71 -15.60 1.45
C GLY A 168 21.80 -14.54 1.30
N ASP A 169 21.89 -14.03 0.07
CA ASP A 169 22.82 -12.96 -0.32
C ASP A 169 22.22 -11.56 -0.10
N ALA A 170 23.07 -10.53 0.06
CA ALA A 170 22.63 -9.16 0.30
C ALA A 170 21.81 -8.54 -0.86
N TYR A 171 21.94 -9.06 -2.09
CA TYR A 171 21.17 -8.61 -3.25
C TYR A 171 19.87 -9.40 -3.47
N GLN A 172 19.51 -10.29 -2.54
CA GLN A 172 18.29 -11.09 -2.62
C GLN A 172 17.24 -10.62 -1.62
N ILE A 173 16.00 -10.50 -2.09
CA ILE A 173 14.83 -10.13 -1.27
C ILE A 173 13.74 -11.21 -1.28
N ARG A 174 14.04 -12.36 -1.88
CA ARG A 174 13.15 -13.52 -1.95
C ARG A 174 13.35 -14.44 -0.76
N ILE A 175 12.23 -14.87 -0.18
CA ILE A 175 12.19 -15.84 0.92
C ILE A 175 11.36 -17.05 0.48
N SER A 176 12.02 -18.20 0.37
CA SER A 176 11.33 -19.47 0.16
C SER A 176 10.62 -19.95 1.42
N GLU A 177 9.65 -20.85 1.29
CA GLU A 177 8.94 -21.42 2.45
C GLU A 177 9.88 -22.11 3.44
N SER A 178 10.95 -22.76 2.95
CA SER A 178 11.97 -23.37 3.82
C SER A 178 12.85 -22.35 4.55
N GLN A 179 13.06 -21.17 3.97
CA GLN A 179 13.74 -20.06 4.66
C GLN A 179 12.82 -19.47 5.74
N TYR A 180 11.54 -19.28 5.41
CA TYR A 180 10.53 -18.82 6.34
C TYR A 180 10.41 -19.71 7.58
N GLN A 181 10.25 -21.03 7.40
CA GLN A 181 10.13 -21.97 8.52
C GLN A 181 11.33 -21.91 9.48
N ARG A 182 12.54 -21.69 8.94
CA ARG A 182 13.75 -21.51 9.76
C ARG A 182 13.72 -20.20 10.54
N LEU A 183 13.36 -19.10 9.88
CA LEU A 183 13.23 -17.78 10.51
C LEU A 183 12.14 -17.80 11.58
N GLU A 184 11.01 -18.44 11.32
CA GLU A 184 9.88 -18.57 12.24
C GLU A 184 10.29 -19.29 13.53
N GLN A 185 10.89 -20.48 13.40
CA GLN A 185 11.40 -21.24 14.54
C GLN A 185 12.46 -20.45 15.32
N GLN A 186 13.34 -19.74 14.61
CA GLN A 186 14.35 -18.90 15.24
C GLN A 186 13.68 -17.78 16.05
N PHE A 187 12.86 -16.93 15.44
CA PHE A 187 12.27 -15.76 16.09
C PHE A 187 11.31 -16.11 17.23
N MET A 188 10.54 -17.21 17.14
CA MET A 188 9.67 -17.66 18.23
C MET A 188 10.42 -18.06 19.51
N SER A 189 11.72 -18.36 19.40
CA SER A 189 12.57 -18.74 20.54
C SER A 189 13.38 -17.58 21.14
N LEU A 190 13.37 -16.41 20.50
CA LEU A 190 14.19 -15.27 20.88
C LEU A 190 13.41 -14.24 21.70
N THR A 191 14.12 -13.61 22.64
CA THR A 191 13.65 -12.41 23.34
C THR A 191 13.92 -11.16 22.51
N GLU A 192 13.21 -10.07 22.77
CA GLU A 192 13.37 -8.79 22.05
C GLU A 192 14.84 -8.31 21.97
N PRO A 193 15.67 -8.34 23.04
CA PRO A 193 17.09 -7.96 22.93
C PRO A 193 17.90 -8.88 22.01
N GLN A 194 17.53 -10.16 21.93
CA GLN A 194 18.18 -11.11 21.02
C GLN A 194 17.71 -10.89 19.57
N ILE A 195 16.43 -10.62 19.35
CA ILE A 195 15.88 -10.23 18.04
C ILE A 195 16.62 -8.99 17.53
N ARG A 196 16.77 -7.96 18.38
CA ARG A 196 17.57 -6.76 18.07
C ARG A 196 18.99 -7.10 17.65
N SER A 197 19.69 -7.94 18.41
CA SER A 197 21.06 -8.35 18.11
C SER A 197 21.17 -9.07 16.75
N VAL A 198 20.23 -9.98 16.47
CA VAL A 198 20.18 -10.74 15.22
C VAL A 198 19.92 -9.83 14.03
N ILE A 199 18.91 -8.95 14.12
CA ILE A 199 18.57 -7.98 13.06
C ILE A 199 19.72 -7.00 12.84
N SER A 200 20.33 -6.47 13.91
CA SER A 200 21.48 -5.56 13.82
C SER A 200 22.68 -6.22 13.12
N GLY A 201 22.94 -7.50 13.40
CA GLY A 201 23.98 -8.27 12.71
C GLY A 201 23.71 -8.40 11.20
N ALA A 202 22.47 -8.69 10.80
CA ALA A 202 22.08 -8.76 9.40
C ALA A 202 22.14 -7.38 8.70
N MET A 203 21.67 -6.33 9.37
CA MET A 203 21.78 -4.95 8.90
C MET A 203 23.24 -4.57 8.65
N GLY A 204 24.13 -4.87 9.61
CA GLY A 204 25.56 -4.62 9.47
C GLY A 204 26.19 -5.36 8.29
N LYS A 205 25.73 -6.59 8.00
CA LYS A 205 26.16 -7.35 6.82
C LYS A 205 25.69 -6.70 5.52
N LEU A 206 24.42 -6.29 5.43
CA LEU A 206 23.91 -5.52 4.28
C LEU A 206 24.72 -4.25 4.05
N GLN A 207 25.03 -3.50 5.11
CA GLN A 207 25.83 -2.27 5.03
C GLN A 207 27.29 -2.49 4.59
N GLN A 208 27.79 -3.71 4.68
CA GLN A 208 29.15 -4.09 4.24
C GLN A 208 29.16 -4.60 2.79
N GLU A 209 28.13 -5.34 2.39
CA GLU A 209 28.06 -6.03 1.09
C GLU A 209 27.43 -5.17 -0.02
N LEU A 210 26.51 -4.26 0.33
CA LEU A 210 25.89 -3.33 -0.61
C LEU A 210 26.75 -2.06 -0.81
N PRO A 211 26.77 -1.46 -2.01
CA PRO A 211 27.60 -0.31 -2.35
C PRO A 211 26.97 1.00 -1.84
N ILE A 212 26.70 1.09 -0.54
CA ILE A 212 25.94 2.18 0.06
C ILE A 212 26.83 3.20 0.77
N HIS A 213 26.49 4.48 0.62
CA HIS A 213 27.20 5.58 1.25
C HIS A 213 26.73 5.83 2.69
N THR A 214 27.50 6.58 3.48
CA THR A 214 27.26 6.81 4.92
C THR A 214 25.84 7.29 5.24
N ARG A 215 25.31 8.28 4.49
CA ARG A 215 23.96 8.81 4.72
C ARG A 215 22.85 7.76 4.58
N LEU A 216 23.01 6.77 3.70
CA LEU A 216 22.05 5.68 3.53
C LEU A 216 22.18 4.66 4.67
N LYS A 217 23.40 4.42 5.17
CA LYS A 217 23.61 3.60 6.38
C LYS A 217 22.92 4.20 7.61
N GLU A 218 23.10 5.51 7.82
CA GLU A 218 22.43 6.24 8.92
C GLU A 218 20.91 6.19 8.79
N TYR A 219 20.37 6.25 7.56
CA TYR A 219 18.94 6.11 7.31
C TYR A 219 18.42 4.70 7.64
N MET A 220 19.15 3.66 7.23
CA MET A 220 18.85 2.27 7.56
C MET A 220 18.86 2.03 9.08
N ASP A 221 19.85 2.60 9.79
CA ASP A 221 19.94 2.49 11.26
C ASP A 221 18.74 3.16 11.95
N GLY A 222 18.22 4.25 11.37
CA GLY A 222 17.02 4.92 11.85
C GLY A 222 15.75 4.06 11.84
N CYS A 223 15.71 2.99 11.03
CA CYS A 223 14.58 2.07 10.90
C CYS A 223 14.66 0.86 11.85
N MET A 224 15.75 0.73 12.63
CA MET A 224 16.05 -0.45 13.44
C MET A 224 14.98 -0.75 14.50
N GLU A 225 14.50 0.29 15.18
CA GLU A 225 13.51 0.10 16.26
C GLU A 225 12.18 -0.43 15.73
N ASP A 226 11.72 0.09 14.59
CA ASP A 226 10.43 -0.27 14.02
C ASP A 226 10.41 -1.73 13.54
N ILE A 227 11.47 -2.19 12.85
CA ILE A 227 11.57 -3.60 12.44
C ILE A 227 11.68 -4.53 13.65
N VAL A 228 12.47 -4.17 14.68
CA VAL A 228 12.61 -4.99 15.89
C VAL A 228 11.28 -5.14 16.60
N GLN A 229 10.52 -4.04 16.74
CA GLN A 229 9.21 -4.06 17.38
C GLN A 229 8.21 -4.87 16.57
N ARG A 230 8.18 -4.69 15.24
CA ARG A 230 7.28 -5.41 14.33
C ARG A 230 7.52 -6.92 14.37
N VAL A 231 8.78 -7.34 14.28
CA VAL A 231 9.17 -8.77 14.37
C VAL A 231 8.89 -9.35 15.75
N THR A 232 9.18 -8.60 16.83
CA THR A 232 8.92 -9.04 18.21
C THR A 232 7.42 -9.28 18.45
N ASN A 233 6.58 -8.34 17.99
CA ASN A 233 5.12 -8.46 18.09
C ASN A 233 4.62 -9.66 17.28
N ALA A 234 5.07 -9.80 16.03
CA ALA A 234 4.66 -10.89 15.16
C ALA A 234 5.10 -12.26 15.70
N ALA A 235 6.32 -12.38 16.23
CA ALA A 235 6.81 -13.60 16.87
C ALA A 235 5.99 -13.98 18.11
N LYS A 236 5.62 -13.00 18.94
CA LYS A 236 4.83 -13.21 20.15
C LYS A 236 3.41 -13.72 19.85
N HIS A 237 2.83 -13.31 18.73
CA HIS A 237 1.46 -13.63 18.34
C HIS A 237 1.35 -14.74 17.28
N GLY A 238 2.47 -15.31 16.83
CA GLY A 238 2.48 -16.34 15.79
C GLY A 238 2.05 -15.82 14.42
N SER A 239 2.22 -14.52 14.17
CA SER A 239 1.83 -13.84 12.93
C SER A 239 3.04 -13.39 12.08
N LEU A 240 4.18 -14.08 12.19
CA LEU A 240 5.41 -13.75 11.44
C LEU A 240 5.22 -13.70 9.92
N ARG A 241 4.21 -14.40 9.40
CA ARG A 241 3.84 -14.40 7.97
C ARG A 241 3.33 -13.04 7.47
N ALA A 242 2.82 -12.19 8.36
CA ALA A 242 2.46 -10.80 8.05
C ALA A 242 3.69 -9.91 7.79
N VAL A 243 4.86 -10.32 8.30
CA VAL A 243 6.11 -9.55 8.25
C VAL A 243 7.11 -10.16 7.26
N ILE A 244 7.14 -11.49 7.18
CA ILE A 244 8.04 -12.26 6.31
C ILE A 244 7.20 -12.88 5.19
N ILE A 245 7.12 -12.18 4.07
CA ILE A 245 6.33 -12.59 2.91
C ILE A 245 7.03 -13.78 2.23
N THR A 246 6.31 -14.84 1.89
CA THR A 246 6.91 -16.00 1.22
C THR A 246 6.45 -16.13 -0.22
N GLU A 247 7.35 -16.61 -1.07
CA GLU A 247 6.98 -16.95 -2.43
C GLU A 247 6.11 -18.21 -2.42
N ARG A 248 4.85 -18.05 -2.83
CA ARG A 248 3.97 -19.18 -3.17
C ARG A 248 3.88 -19.25 -4.69
N GLU A 249 4.12 -20.43 -5.26
CA GLU A 249 3.77 -20.68 -6.66
C GLU A 249 2.30 -20.29 -6.86
N ALA A 250 2.04 -19.47 -7.87
CA ALA A 250 0.68 -19.09 -8.21
C ALA A 250 -0.11 -20.38 -8.46
N GLY A 251 -1.08 -20.66 -7.59
CA GLY A 251 -2.05 -21.72 -7.81
C GLY A 251 -2.66 -21.55 -9.19
N VAL A 252 -2.86 -22.67 -9.89
CA VAL A 252 -3.40 -22.71 -11.25
C VAL A 252 -4.60 -21.77 -11.33
N LYS A 253 -4.50 -20.73 -12.19
CA LYS A 253 -5.57 -19.77 -12.46
C LYS A 253 -6.83 -20.55 -12.84
N SER A 254 -7.80 -20.60 -11.94
CA SER A 254 -9.11 -21.17 -12.26
C SER A 254 -9.97 -20.06 -12.85
N ILE A 255 -10.28 -20.22 -14.14
CA ILE A 255 -11.05 -19.31 -14.98
C ILE A 255 -12.53 -19.57 -14.71
N VAL A 256 -13.30 -18.55 -14.30
CA VAL A 256 -14.75 -18.48 -14.64
C VAL A 256 -15.26 -17.04 -14.89
N LEU A 257 -14.55 -15.98 -14.50
CA LEU A 257 -14.89 -14.60 -14.92
C LEU A 257 -13.64 -13.89 -15.46
N PHE A 258 -13.77 -13.26 -16.62
CA PHE A 258 -12.69 -12.46 -17.18
C PHE A 258 -12.75 -11.04 -16.58
N PHE A 259 -11.61 -10.57 -16.09
CA PHE A 259 -11.47 -9.24 -15.51
C PHE A 259 -11.02 -8.17 -16.51
N ASN A 260 -10.73 -8.55 -17.76
CA ASN A 260 -10.23 -7.61 -18.75
C ASN A 260 -11.36 -6.68 -19.21
N GLU A 261 -11.07 -5.38 -19.30
CA GLU A 261 -12.02 -4.39 -19.81
C GLU A 261 -12.45 -4.65 -21.25
N GLU A 262 -11.58 -5.27 -22.06
CA GLU A 262 -11.88 -5.62 -23.45
C GLU A 262 -13.02 -6.64 -23.59
N ASP A 263 -13.34 -7.36 -22.52
CA ASP A 263 -14.42 -8.34 -22.48
C ASP A 263 -15.79 -7.72 -22.13
N ARG A 264 -15.84 -6.40 -21.81
CA ARG A 264 -17.10 -5.69 -21.54
C ARG A 264 -17.95 -5.60 -22.80
N MET A 265 -19.26 -5.80 -22.63
CA MET A 265 -20.23 -5.52 -23.68
C MET A 265 -20.43 -4.00 -23.83
N SER A 266 -20.84 -3.57 -25.03
CA SER A 266 -21.16 -2.15 -25.25
C SER A 266 -22.34 -1.69 -24.39
N ASP A 267 -22.40 -0.41 -24.01
CA ASP A 267 -23.54 0.18 -23.27
C ASP A 267 -24.90 -0.12 -23.90
N VAL A 268 -24.95 -0.18 -25.24
CA VAL A 268 -26.18 -0.47 -25.98
C VAL A 268 -26.60 -1.93 -25.75
N GLU A 269 -25.63 -2.84 -25.75
CA GLU A 269 -25.88 -4.25 -25.49
C GLU A 269 -26.25 -4.50 -24.03
N LEU A 270 -25.56 -3.83 -23.09
CA LEU A 270 -25.86 -3.88 -21.66
C LEU A 270 -27.31 -3.46 -21.38
N ARG A 271 -27.73 -2.29 -21.89
CA ARG A 271 -29.11 -1.80 -21.72
C ARG A 271 -30.14 -2.78 -22.27
N ARG A 272 -29.89 -3.34 -23.47
CA ARG A 272 -30.79 -4.34 -24.05
C ARG A 272 -30.91 -5.57 -23.14
N ARG A 273 -29.80 -6.05 -22.57
CA ARG A 273 -29.84 -7.20 -21.65
C ARG A 273 -30.59 -6.88 -20.36
N LEU A 274 -30.40 -5.68 -19.80
CA LEU A 274 -31.15 -5.24 -18.62
C LEU A 274 -32.65 -5.18 -18.89
N ASP A 275 -33.07 -4.68 -20.06
CA ASP A 275 -34.48 -4.67 -20.46
C ASP A 275 -35.06 -6.09 -20.58
N GLU A 276 -34.30 -7.03 -21.16
CA GLU A 276 -34.69 -8.45 -21.25
C GLU A 276 -34.83 -9.09 -19.86
N ILE A 277 -33.94 -8.76 -18.93
CA ILE A 277 -33.96 -9.25 -17.54
C ILE A 277 -35.14 -8.69 -16.78
N MET A 278 -35.45 -7.40 -16.93
CA MET A 278 -36.61 -6.76 -16.29
C MET A 278 -37.94 -7.31 -16.83
N ALA A 279 -37.98 -7.78 -18.08
CA ALA A 279 -39.17 -8.39 -18.68
C ALA A 279 -39.44 -9.82 -18.21
N CYS A 280 -38.49 -10.48 -17.52
CA CYS A 280 -38.68 -11.84 -17.00
C CYS A 280 -39.57 -11.85 -15.74
N GLU A 281 -40.71 -12.54 -15.81
CA GLU A 281 -41.65 -12.64 -14.69
C GLU A 281 -41.26 -13.71 -13.64
N ARG A 282 -40.50 -14.75 -14.05
CA ARG A 282 -40.10 -15.85 -13.16
C ARG A 282 -38.66 -15.68 -12.72
N LYS A 283 -38.45 -15.66 -11.41
CA LYS A 283 -37.12 -15.49 -10.81
C LYS A 283 -36.10 -16.53 -11.29
N GLU A 284 -36.50 -17.79 -11.46
CA GLU A 284 -35.56 -18.84 -11.90
C GLU A 284 -35.08 -18.64 -13.34
N ASP A 285 -35.96 -18.13 -14.21
CA ASP A 285 -35.62 -17.85 -15.61
C ASP A 285 -34.77 -16.58 -15.71
N LYS A 286 -35.06 -15.58 -14.86
CA LYS A 286 -34.27 -14.36 -14.71
C LYS A 286 -32.83 -14.65 -14.27
N VAL A 287 -32.65 -15.47 -13.24
CA VAL A 287 -31.32 -15.90 -12.75
C VAL A 287 -30.53 -16.64 -13.83
N LYS A 288 -31.17 -17.57 -14.56
CA LYS A 288 -30.51 -18.27 -15.67
C LYS A 288 -30.08 -17.30 -16.78
N LEU A 289 -30.95 -16.35 -17.12
CA LEU A 289 -30.66 -15.35 -18.15
C LEU A 289 -29.42 -14.53 -17.75
N ILE A 290 -29.37 -14.05 -16.50
CA ILE A 290 -28.23 -13.30 -15.96
C ILE A 290 -26.94 -14.14 -16.08
N LEU A 291 -26.91 -15.33 -15.49
CA LEU A 291 -25.70 -16.17 -15.48
C LEU A 291 -25.24 -16.58 -16.90
N SER A 292 -26.13 -16.57 -17.89
CA SER A 292 -25.79 -16.84 -19.29
C SER A 292 -25.40 -15.61 -20.11
N SER A 293 -25.73 -14.39 -19.65
CA SER A 293 -25.58 -13.15 -20.43
C SER A 293 -24.38 -12.32 -20.03
N PHE A 294 -23.87 -12.48 -18.80
CA PHE A 294 -22.74 -11.71 -18.27
C PHE A 294 -21.50 -12.59 -18.13
N HIS A 295 -20.50 -12.31 -18.96
CA HIS A 295 -19.22 -13.03 -18.96
C HIS A 295 -18.05 -12.17 -18.47
N SER A 296 -18.22 -10.85 -18.53
CA SER A 296 -17.32 -9.87 -17.91
C SER A 296 -17.75 -9.61 -16.48
N PHE A 297 -16.78 -9.57 -15.57
CA PHE A 297 -17.02 -9.22 -14.18
C PHE A 297 -17.58 -7.81 -14.01
N HIS A 298 -17.11 -6.86 -14.82
CA HIS A 298 -17.55 -5.48 -14.77
C HIS A 298 -19.02 -5.33 -15.17
N ASP A 299 -19.44 -5.99 -16.26
CA ASP A 299 -20.83 -5.94 -16.69
C ASP A 299 -21.77 -6.63 -15.67
N PHE A 300 -21.26 -7.65 -14.98
CA PHE A 300 -21.99 -8.31 -13.90
C PHE A 300 -22.17 -7.40 -12.69
N LEU A 301 -21.15 -6.63 -12.31
CA LEU A 301 -21.25 -5.60 -11.27
C LEU A 301 -22.22 -4.49 -11.67
N ASP A 302 -22.10 -3.96 -12.89
CA ASP A 302 -23.03 -2.94 -13.42
C ASP A 302 -24.49 -3.43 -13.35
N MET A 303 -24.72 -4.71 -13.64
CA MET A 303 -26.04 -5.32 -13.54
C MET A 303 -26.55 -5.37 -12.10
N LEU A 304 -25.70 -5.75 -11.13
CA LEU A 304 -26.08 -5.72 -9.70
C LEU A 304 -26.41 -4.30 -9.21
N GLU A 305 -25.82 -3.28 -9.82
CA GLU A 305 -26.07 -1.86 -9.53
C GLU A 305 -27.26 -1.26 -10.31
N SER A 306 -27.82 -1.98 -11.28
CA SER A 306 -28.83 -1.45 -12.21
C SER A 306 -30.28 -1.49 -11.71
N ASP A 307 -30.50 -1.74 -10.42
CA ASP A 307 -31.81 -1.90 -9.78
C ASP A 307 -32.73 -2.91 -10.52
N CYS A 308 -32.18 -3.88 -11.24
CA CYS A 308 -32.97 -4.82 -12.05
C CYS A 308 -33.48 -6.04 -11.26
N LEU A 309 -33.05 -6.21 -10.00
CA LEU A 309 -33.40 -7.31 -9.11
C LEU A 309 -34.17 -6.80 -7.89
N TYR A 310 -35.20 -7.54 -7.46
CA TYR A 310 -36.05 -7.16 -6.33
C TYR A 310 -36.35 -8.32 -5.39
N GLY A 311 -36.57 -8.02 -4.11
CA GLY A 311 -37.02 -9.02 -3.14
C GLY A 311 -36.07 -10.21 -3.01
N ASP A 312 -36.59 -11.43 -3.17
CA ASP A 312 -35.84 -12.68 -3.06
C ASP A 312 -35.04 -13.06 -4.32
N GLU A 313 -35.05 -12.23 -5.37
CA GLU A 313 -34.32 -12.48 -6.62
C GLU A 313 -32.79 -12.40 -6.42
N HIS A 314 -32.30 -11.52 -5.55
CA HIS A 314 -30.89 -11.43 -5.18
C HIS A 314 -30.41 -12.73 -4.53
N ASP A 315 -31.17 -13.24 -3.56
CA ASP A 315 -30.82 -14.47 -2.86
C ASP A 315 -30.83 -15.67 -3.82
N ALA A 316 -31.79 -15.73 -4.75
CA ALA A 316 -31.83 -16.76 -5.78
C ALA A 316 -30.59 -16.70 -6.71
N LEU A 317 -30.16 -15.49 -7.11
CA LEU A 317 -28.95 -15.29 -7.92
C LEU A 317 -27.69 -15.76 -7.18
N PHE A 318 -27.49 -15.32 -5.94
CA PHE A 318 -26.31 -15.70 -5.14
C PHE A 318 -26.32 -17.16 -4.71
N HIS A 319 -27.49 -17.82 -4.64
CA HIS A 319 -27.56 -19.26 -4.46
C HIS A 319 -27.11 -20.03 -5.70
N ALA A 320 -27.50 -19.56 -6.88
CA ALA A 320 -27.16 -20.15 -8.17
C ALA A 320 -25.72 -19.84 -8.64
N SER A 321 -25.10 -18.79 -8.11
CA SER A 321 -23.71 -18.40 -8.40
C SER A 321 -22.71 -19.44 -7.89
N GLY A 322 -21.61 -19.65 -8.61
CA GLY A 322 -20.54 -20.53 -8.18
C GLY A 322 -19.70 -19.94 -7.04
N ASP A 323 -18.87 -20.78 -6.41
CA ASP A 323 -18.08 -20.37 -5.25
C ASP A 323 -17.00 -19.33 -5.60
N MET A 324 -16.54 -19.33 -6.86
CA MET A 324 -15.57 -18.35 -7.37
C MET A 324 -16.21 -16.97 -7.49
N GLU A 325 -17.39 -16.87 -8.11
CA GLU A 325 -18.15 -15.64 -8.28
C GLU A 325 -18.47 -15.02 -6.93
N LEU A 326 -18.89 -15.84 -5.97
CA LEU A 326 -19.11 -15.43 -4.58
C LEU A 326 -17.81 -14.95 -3.92
N ALA A 327 -16.67 -15.58 -4.19
CA ALA A 327 -15.38 -15.14 -3.66
C ALA A 327 -14.95 -13.77 -4.19
N ILE A 328 -15.21 -13.48 -5.47
CA ILE A 328 -14.92 -12.17 -6.06
C ILE A 328 -15.76 -11.08 -5.39
N LEU A 329 -17.07 -11.31 -5.28
CA LEU A 329 -17.99 -10.37 -4.63
C LEU A 329 -17.64 -10.18 -3.16
N ALA A 330 -17.27 -11.25 -2.44
CA ALA A 330 -16.83 -11.17 -1.05
C ALA A 330 -15.57 -10.31 -0.89
N LYS A 331 -14.60 -10.40 -1.80
CA LYS A 331 -13.42 -9.53 -1.79
C LYS A 331 -13.74 -8.04 -1.99
N ILE A 332 -14.79 -7.72 -2.73
CA ILE A 332 -15.26 -6.33 -2.87
C ILE A 332 -15.99 -5.87 -1.62
N VAL A 333 -16.99 -6.64 -1.21
CA VAL A 333 -17.91 -6.25 -0.14
C VAL A 333 -17.18 -6.16 1.20
N PHE A 334 -16.18 -7.01 1.41
CA PHE A 334 -15.43 -7.10 2.65
C PHE A 334 -13.98 -6.58 2.54
N TYR A 335 -13.70 -5.68 1.58
CA TYR A 335 -12.33 -5.21 1.31
C TYR A 335 -11.63 -4.67 2.57
N GLU A 336 -12.33 -3.83 3.35
CA GLU A 336 -11.78 -3.22 4.57
C GLU A 336 -11.62 -4.22 5.71
N GLU A 337 -12.55 -5.16 5.85
CA GLU A 337 -12.56 -6.17 6.91
C GLU A 337 -11.49 -7.23 6.68
N LEU A 338 -11.24 -7.58 5.42
CA LEU A 338 -10.18 -8.51 5.02
C LEU A 338 -8.77 -7.96 5.28
N ARG A 339 -8.65 -6.63 5.39
CA ARG A 339 -7.41 -5.94 5.72
C ARG A 339 -6.95 -6.15 7.16
N SER A 340 -7.87 -6.49 8.07
CA SER A 340 -7.56 -6.82 9.47
C SER A 340 -7.17 -8.31 9.55
N GLU A 341 -5.88 -8.59 9.76
CA GLU A 341 -5.16 -9.86 9.55
C GLU A 341 -5.66 -11.14 10.30
N SER A 342 -6.89 -11.22 10.79
CA SER A 342 -7.31 -12.34 11.63
C SER A 342 -8.75 -12.81 11.47
N LEU A 343 -9.53 -12.30 10.51
CA LEU A 343 -10.93 -12.72 10.37
C LEU A 343 -11.09 -13.68 9.19
N ASP A 344 -11.58 -14.88 9.49
CA ASP A 344 -12.14 -15.77 8.48
C ASP A 344 -13.48 -15.21 7.98
N LEU A 345 -13.91 -15.62 6.78
CA LEU A 345 -15.16 -15.14 6.19
C LEU A 345 -16.36 -15.30 7.16
N PRO A 346 -16.52 -16.40 7.90
CA PRO A 346 -17.54 -16.52 8.95
C PRO A 346 -17.46 -15.44 10.03
N SER A 347 -16.26 -15.08 10.51
CA SER A 347 -16.08 -14.05 11.53
C SER A 347 -16.39 -12.66 10.99
N ILE A 348 -16.07 -12.38 9.72
CA ILE A 348 -16.45 -11.13 9.06
C ILE A 348 -17.97 -10.98 9.00
N LEU A 349 -18.70 -12.05 8.65
CA LEU A 349 -20.16 -12.03 8.59
C LEU A 349 -20.82 -11.75 9.96
N LEU A 350 -20.13 -12.01 11.07
CA LEU A 350 -20.62 -11.70 12.42
C LEU A 350 -20.47 -10.21 12.78
N LEU A 351 -19.68 -9.44 12.04
CA LEU A 351 -19.61 -7.99 12.21
C LEU A 351 -20.91 -7.35 11.72
N GLU A 352 -21.51 -6.51 12.56
CA GLU A 352 -22.64 -5.66 12.16
C GLU A 352 -22.10 -4.45 11.39
N ASN A 353 -21.90 -4.61 10.09
CA ASN A 353 -21.48 -3.53 9.20
C ASN A 353 -22.67 -2.97 8.41
N GLU A 354 -22.74 -1.64 8.33
CA GLU A 354 -23.72 -0.93 7.50
C GLU A 354 -23.24 -0.90 6.05
N HIS A 355 -23.72 -1.83 5.22
CA HIS A 355 -23.52 -1.76 3.78
C HIS A 355 -24.50 -0.76 3.17
N ARG A 356 -23.99 0.22 2.42
CA ARG A 356 -24.80 1.32 1.84
C ARG A 356 -25.53 0.93 0.56
N VAL A 357 -25.12 -0.14 -0.10
CA VAL A 357 -25.65 -0.58 -1.40
C VAL A 357 -26.54 -1.81 -1.20
N GLU A 358 -27.73 -1.82 -1.84
CA GLU A 358 -28.75 -2.86 -1.63
C GLU A 358 -28.23 -4.28 -1.95
N TRP A 359 -27.60 -4.46 -3.11
CA TRP A 359 -27.10 -5.77 -3.50
C TRP A 359 -26.05 -6.31 -2.53
N GLN A 360 -25.24 -5.43 -1.91
CA GLN A 360 -24.24 -5.83 -0.91
C GLN A 360 -24.90 -6.33 0.37
N MET A 361 -25.95 -5.65 0.84
CA MET A 361 -26.75 -6.11 1.98
C MET A 361 -27.37 -7.48 1.70
N GLN A 362 -27.97 -7.66 0.53
CA GLN A 362 -28.58 -8.93 0.12
C GLN A 362 -27.53 -10.04 -0.03
N PHE A 363 -26.34 -9.70 -0.53
CA PHE A 363 -25.22 -10.61 -0.67
C PHE A 363 -24.74 -11.13 0.69
N VAL A 364 -24.54 -10.23 1.65
CA VAL A 364 -24.14 -10.57 3.03
C VAL A 364 -25.19 -11.46 3.71
N GLN A 365 -26.47 -11.12 3.55
CA GLN A 365 -27.57 -11.95 4.07
C GLN A 365 -27.58 -13.34 3.43
N SER A 366 -27.37 -13.42 2.12
CA SER A 366 -27.29 -14.71 1.41
C SER A 366 -26.11 -15.54 1.92
N LEU A 367 -24.92 -14.95 2.10
CA LEU A 367 -23.76 -15.64 2.66
C LEU A 367 -24.01 -16.16 4.08
N LYS A 368 -24.68 -15.39 4.95
CA LYS A 368 -25.07 -15.83 6.30
C LYS A 368 -25.96 -17.07 6.29
N GLY A 369 -26.76 -17.25 5.24
CA GLY A 369 -27.63 -18.42 5.04
C GLY A 369 -26.93 -19.67 4.49
N LYS A 370 -25.67 -19.57 4.01
CA LYS A 370 -24.96 -20.69 3.38
C LYS A 370 -24.36 -21.64 4.42
N SER A 371 -24.15 -22.90 3.99
CA SER A 371 -23.50 -23.91 4.83
C SER A 371 -22.03 -23.58 5.09
N ARG A 372 -21.49 -24.10 6.19
CA ARG A 372 -20.08 -23.89 6.56
C ARG A 372 -19.13 -24.44 5.50
N GLU A 373 -19.46 -25.56 4.86
CA GLU A 373 -18.62 -26.12 3.79
C GLU A 373 -18.54 -25.19 2.59
N ARG A 374 -19.66 -24.55 2.23
CA ARG A 374 -19.69 -23.61 1.10
C ARG A 374 -18.92 -22.33 1.41
N LEU A 375 -19.04 -21.79 2.63
CA LEU A 375 -18.25 -20.63 3.06
C LEU A 375 -16.74 -20.92 3.04
N GLN A 376 -16.31 -22.12 3.45
CA GLN A 376 -14.92 -22.54 3.36
C GLN A 376 -14.42 -22.68 1.92
N ALA A 377 -15.28 -23.14 1.00
CA ALA A 377 -14.94 -23.21 -0.43
C ALA A 377 -14.75 -21.81 -1.03
N VAL A 378 -15.66 -20.88 -0.71
CA VAL A 378 -15.57 -19.46 -1.12
C VAL A 378 -14.29 -18.83 -0.56
N GLU A 379 -13.99 -19.01 0.72
CA GLU A 379 -12.79 -18.49 1.37
C GLU A 379 -11.50 -19.02 0.72
N LYS A 380 -11.48 -20.31 0.37
CA LYS A 380 -10.34 -20.91 -0.36
C LYS A 380 -10.10 -20.20 -1.70
N TYR A 381 -11.16 -19.90 -2.46
CA TYR A 381 -11.02 -19.13 -3.69
C TYR A 381 -10.53 -17.70 -3.40
N MET A 382 -11.02 -17.04 -2.34
CA MET A 382 -10.53 -15.71 -1.94
C MET A 382 -9.01 -15.70 -1.68
N ASP A 383 -8.47 -16.71 -1.01
CA ASP A 383 -7.03 -16.83 -0.73
C ASP A 383 -6.16 -17.16 -1.96
N GLU A 384 -6.76 -17.82 -2.96
CA GLU A 384 -6.12 -18.14 -4.24
C GLU A 384 -6.15 -16.96 -5.22
N MET A 385 -7.13 -16.07 -5.09
CA MET A 385 -7.32 -14.92 -5.97
C MET A 385 -6.34 -13.78 -5.66
N ASP A 386 -5.76 -13.21 -6.71
CA ASP A 386 -4.91 -12.02 -6.61
C ASP A 386 -5.74 -10.75 -6.86
N TYR A 387 -5.61 -9.74 -5.98
CA TYR A 387 -6.24 -8.44 -6.16
C TYR A 387 -5.69 -7.71 -7.39
N GLU A 388 -4.51 -8.08 -7.91
CA GLU A 388 -3.99 -7.55 -9.18
C GLU A 388 -4.94 -7.75 -10.36
N GLN A 389 -5.77 -8.80 -10.32
CA GLN A 389 -6.74 -9.12 -11.36
C GLN A 389 -8.01 -8.26 -11.22
N MET A 390 -8.26 -7.68 -10.05
CA MET A 390 -9.43 -6.86 -9.79
C MET A 390 -9.06 -5.39 -9.95
N LYS A 391 -9.24 -4.83 -11.16
CA LYS A 391 -9.20 -3.39 -11.34
C LYS A 391 -10.52 -2.80 -10.83
N PHE A 392 -10.48 -2.15 -9.68
CA PHE A 392 -11.61 -1.37 -9.16
C PHE A 392 -11.44 0.06 -9.68
N TYR A 393 -12.43 0.57 -10.41
CA TYR A 393 -12.50 1.96 -10.85
C TYR A 393 -13.79 2.59 -10.36
#